data_AF-A0A4R9XAW3-F1
#
_entry.id   AF-A0A4R9XAW3-F1
#
_cell.length_a   1.000
_cell.length_b   1.000
_cell.length_c   1.000
_cell.angle_alpha   90.00
_cell.angle_beta   90.00
_cell.angle_gamma   90.00
#
_symmetry.space_group_name_H-M   'P 1'
#
loop_
_entity.id
_entity.type
_entity.pdbx_description
1 polymer ?
#
loop_
_entity_poly.entity_id
_entity_poly.type
_entity_poly.pdbx_seq_one_letter_code
_entity_poly.pdbx_strand_id
1 'polypeptide(L)'
;MTCDHIDNDDYPVSSQRSRIMRSVRQKDTSPEMKVRSALHAAGLRYRLHVKGLPGTPDLVFPRRKVVVFVHGCFWHRHPGCHLATTPKSRVAFWTEKFRRNRERDAAAAGALRSRGWAVVEVWECEIKRNDYLEPLLQILRLAIDARMSQPHRLHRSFNASLRRKTSESGTRGAEGG
;
A
#
# COMPACT_ATOMS: atom_id res chain seq x y z
N MET A 1 38.83 23.91 23.86
CA MET A 1 38.70 22.48 23.54
C MET A 1 37.39 22.29 22.78
N THR A 2 37.40 22.55 21.48
CA THR A 2 36.27 22.25 20.60
C THR A 2 36.47 20.82 20.11
N CYS A 3 35.63 19.90 20.60
CA CYS A 3 35.59 18.55 20.06
C CYS A 3 34.96 18.66 18.67
N ASP A 4 35.77 18.48 17.63
CA ASP A 4 35.34 18.44 16.25
C ASP A 4 34.25 17.38 16.09
N HIS A 5 33.04 17.83 15.73
CA HIS A 5 31.98 16.95 15.27
C HIS A 5 32.41 16.43 13.90
N ILE A 6 32.95 15.20 13.86
CA ILE A 6 33.20 14.51 12.60
C ILE A 6 31.83 14.13 12.01
N ASP A 7 31.37 14.91 11.04
CA ASP A 7 30.21 14.60 10.19
C ASP A 7 30.48 13.31 9.42
N ASN A 8 29.94 12.20 9.93
CA ASN A 8 30.09 10.83 9.42
C ASN A 8 29.23 10.53 8.17
N ASP A 9 28.79 11.56 7.42
CA ASP A 9 27.72 11.43 6.42
C ASP A 9 28.21 10.99 5.02
N ASP A 10 29.52 11.11 4.74
CA ASP A 10 30.09 10.90 3.40
C ASP A 10 30.94 9.62 3.24
N TYR A 11 30.82 8.65 4.17
CA TYR A 11 31.49 7.36 4.02
C TYR A 11 30.76 6.45 3.02
N PRO A 12 31.46 5.84 2.03
CA PRO A 12 30.82 5.01 1.02
C PRO A 12 30.08 3.82 1.64
N VAL A 13 28.85 3.59 1.17
CA VAL A 13 28.05 2.43 1.60
C VAL A 13 28.81 1.16 1.25
N SER A 14 29.12 0.34 2.26
CA SER A 14 29.91 -0.88 2.03
C SER A 14 29.26 -1.76 0.95
N SER A 15 30.09 -2.44 0.16
CA SER A 15 29.64 -3.35 -0.90
C SER A 15 28.67 -4.42 -0.39
N GLN A 16 28.86 -4.87 0.86
CA GLN A 16 27.96 -5.77 1.57
C GLN A 16 26.58 -5.14 1.83
N ARG A 17 26.52 -3.90 2.34
CA ARG A 17 25.26 -3.17 2.54
C ARG A 17 24.55 -2.90 1.23
N SER A 18 25.28 -2.55 0.18
CA SER A 18 24.73 -2.36 -1.16
C SER A 18 24.10 -3.65 -1.69
N ARG A 19 24.77 -4.80 -1.51
CA ARG A 19 24.22 -6.12 -1.87
C ARG A 19 22.94 -6.47 -1.09
N ILE A 20 22.93 -6.22 0.23
CA ILE A 20 21.74 -6.43 1.07
C ILE A 20 20.58 -5.53 0.62
N MET A 21 20.83 -4.24 0.37
CA MET A 21 19.77 -3.33 -0.06
C MET A 21 19.18 -3.71 -1.42
N ARG A 22 19.97 -4.31 -2.31
CA ARG A 22 19.46 -4.85 -3.60
C ARG A 22 18.62 -6.11 -3.45
N SER A 23 18.77 -6.89 -2.38
CA SER A 23 17.98 -8.12 -2.17
C SER A 23 16.66 -7.86 -1.44
N VAL A 24 16.47 -6.68 -0.85
CA VAL A 24 15.20 -6.27 -0.24
C VAL A 24 14.13 -6.17 -1.33
N ARG A 25 13.16 -7.10 -1.30
CA ARG A 25 12.02 -7.10 -2.21
C ARG A 25 11.04 -5.98 -1.83
N GLN A 26 10.46 -5.33 -2.84
CA GLN A 26 9.43 -4.31 -2.66
C GLN A 26 8.00 -4.88 -2.61
N LYS A 27 7.81 -6.15 -3.00
CA LYS A 27 6.54 -6.86 -3.07
C LYS A 27 6.74 -8.34 -2.83
N ASP A 28 5.66 -9.05 -2.53
CA ASP A 28 5.68 -10.48 -2.21
C ASP A 28 6.69 -10.77 -1.08
N THR A 29 6.77 -9.84 -0.13
CA THR A 29 7.65 -9.99 1.03
C THR A 29 7.15 -11.13 1.92
N SER A 30 8.04 -11.70 2.75
CA SER A 30 7.65 -12.79 3.66
C SER A 30 6.44 -12.44 4.54
N PRO A 31 6.34 -11.22 5.12
CA PRO A 31 5.13 -10.80 5.85
C PRO A 31 3.87 -10.77 4.98
N GLU A 32 3.93 -10.20 3.77
CA GLU A 32 2.79 -10.19 2.84
C GLU A 32 2.32 -11.62 2.52
N MET A 33 3.25 -12.52 2.23
CA MET A 33 2.93 -13.91 1.90
C MET A 33 2.27 -14.66 3.06
N LYS A 34 2.70 -14.40 4.31
CA LYS A 34 2.05 -14.97 5.50
C LYS A 34 0.61 -14.51 5.65
N VAL A 35 0.37 -13.20 5.54
CA VAL A 35 -0.99 -12.63 5.62
C VAL A 35 -1.86 -13.19 4.50
N ARG A 36 -1.33 -13.27 3.27
CA ARG A 36 -2.04 -13.83 2.11
C ARG A 36 -2.45 -15.28 2.31
N SER A 37 -1.53 -16.11 2.81
CA SER A 37 -1.76 -17.52 3.08
C SER A 37 -2.84 -17.71 4.16
N ALA A 38 -2.73 -16.97 5.27
CA ALA A 38 -3.69 -17.04 6.38
C ALA A 38 -5.11 -16.61 5.95
N LEU A 39 -5.23 -15.51 5.20
CA LEU A 39 -6.51 -15.04 4.70
C LEU A 39 -7.14 -16.02 3.68
N HIS A 40 -6.31 -16.65 2.85
CA HIS A 40 -6.78 -17.67 1.92
C HIS A 40 -7.29 -18.91 2.67
N ALA A 41 -6.57 -19.37 3.71
CA ALA A 41 -7.00 -20.46 4.58
C ALA A 41 -8.32 -20.14 5.30
N ALA A 42 -8.54 -18.87 5.66
CA ALA A 42 -9.80 -18.38 6.22
C ALA A 42 -10.93 -18.21 5.17
N GLY A 43 -10.73 -18.64 3.91
CA GLY A 43 -11.74 -18.58 2.84
C GLY A 43 -12.00 -17.19 2.27
N LEU A 44 -11.16 -16.20 2.60
CA LEU A 44 -11.36 -14.82 2.18
C LEU A 44 -10.75 -14.56 0.79
N ARG A 45 -11.53 -13.90 -0.07
CA ARG A 45 -11.10 -13.45 -1.40
C ARG A 45 -10.75 -11.97 -1.38
N TYR A 46 -9.59 -11.62 -1.92
CA TYR A 46 -9.06 -10.27 -2.02
C TYR A 46 -8.45 -10.03 -3.41
N ARG A 47 -8.22 -8.75 -3.73
CA ARG A 47 -7.41 -8.31 -4.87
C ARG A 47 -6.07 -7.81 -4.36
N LEU A 48 -5.02 -7.98 -5.16
CA LEU A 48 -3.66 -7.55 -4.83
C LEU A 48 -3.30 -6.29 -5.62
N HIS A 49 -2.49 -5.41 -5.00
CA HIS A 49 -1.80 -4.29 -5.63
C HIS A 49 -2.67 -3.48 -6.60
N VAL A 50 -3.85 -3.06 -6.15
CA VAL A 50 -4.79 -2.30 -6.99
C VAL A 50 -4.25 -0.89 -7.22
N LYS A 51 -3.58 -0.68 -8.37
CA LYS A 51 -2.94 0.58 -8.76
C LYS A 51 -3.89 1.79 -8.84
N GLY A 52 -5.21 1.56 -8.91
CA GLY A 52 -6.23 2.62 -8.92
C GLY A 52 -6.54 3.22 -7.55
N LEU A 53 -5.93 2.70 -6.47
CA LEU A 53 -6.16 3.18 -5.11
C LEU A 53 -4.92 3.92 -4.56
N PRO A 54 -5.12 4.99 -3.77
CA PRO A 54 -4.01 5.70 -3.11
C PRO A 54 -3.13 4.74 -2.32
N GLY A 55 -1.80 4.90 -2.43
CA GLY A 55 -0.82 4.06 -1.73
C GLY A 55 -0.65 2.64 -2.29
N THR A 56 -1.44 2.21 -3.28
CA THR A 56 -1.43 0.82 -3.82
C THR A 56 -1.48 -0.23 -2.71
N PRO A 57 -2.63 -0.40 -2.03
CA PRO A 57 -2.74 -1.35 -0.92
C PRO A 57 -2.37 -2.77 -1.32
N ASP A 58 -1.77 -3.51 -0.38
CA ASP A 58 -1.34 -4.89 -0.59
C ASP A 58 -2.53 -5.81 -0.81
N LEU A 59 -3.58 -5.65 0.02
CA LEU A 59 -4.81 -6.43 -0.07
C LEU A 59 -6.01 -5.50 -0.11
N VAL A 60 -6.95 -5.79 -1.01
CA VAL A 60 -8.19 -5.03 -1.18
C VAL A 60 -9.37 -5.97 -1.12
N PHE A 61 -10.37 -5.59 -0.31
CA PHE A 61 -11.65 -6.28 -0.18
C PHE A 61 -12.79 -5.37 -0.69
N PRO A 62 -13.06 -5.31 -2.01
CA PRO A 62 -13.98 -4.33 -2.59
C PRO A 62 -15.40 -4.39 -2.03
N ARG A 63 -15.92 -5.60 -1.78
CA ARG A 63 -17.28 -5.79 -1.22
C ARG A 63 -17.40 -5.22 0.19
N ARG A 64 -16.32 -5.28 0.98
CA ARG A 64 -16.25 -4.80 2.37
C ARG A 64 -15.79 -3.35 2.47
N LYS A 65 -15.31 -2.75 1.37
CA LYS A 65 -14.64 -1.44 1.39
C LYS A 65 -13.48 -1.39 2.40
N VAL A 66 -12.77 -2.51 2.56
CA VAL A 66 -11.58 -2.60 3.42
C VAL A 66 -10.34 -2.71 2.54
N VAL A 67 -9.29 -1.98 2.90
CA VAL A 67 -7.93 -2.14 2.37
C VAL A 67 -6.98 -2.48 3.51
N VAL A 68 -5.98 -3.29 3.21
CA VAL A 68 -4.94 -3.68 4.16
C VAL A 68 -3.59 -3.30 3.58
N PHE A 69 -2.79 -2.59 4.38
CA PHE A 69 -1.37 -2.36 4.15
C PHE A 69 -0.56 -3.28 5.05
N VAL A 70 0.44 -3.95 4.48
CA VAL A 70 1.39 -4.80 5.20
C VAL A 70 2.70 -4.03 5.34
N HIS A 71 2.92 -3.44 6.50
CA HIS A 71 4.06 -2.54 6.71
C HIS A 71 5.25 -3.25 7.34
N GLY A 72 6.41 -3.13 6.69
CA GLY A 72 7.70 -3.42 7.33
C GLY A 72 8.00 -2.39 8.43
N CYS A 73 8.24 -2.85 9.66
CA CYS A 73 8.43 -1.97 10.82
C CYS A 73 9.59 -0.99 10.64
N PHE A 74 10.67 -1.42 9.97
CA PHE A 74 11.83 -0.58 9.68
C PHE A 74 11.52 0.56 8.70
N TRP A 75 10.82 0.28 7.61
CA TRP A 75 10.59 1.24 6.53
C TRP A 75 9.51 2.28 6.83
N HIS A 76 8.46 1.85 7.54
CA HIS A 76 7.28 2.66 7.87
C HIS A 76 7.30 3.17 9.32
N ARG A 77 8.35 2.84 10.09
CA ARG A 77 8.60 3.34 11.46
C ARG A 77 7.47 3.02 12.44
N HIS A 78 7.25 1.72 12.65
CA HIS A 78 6.27 1.26 13.65
C HIS A 78 6.58 1.87 15.03
N PRO A 79 5.67 2.66 15.63
CA PRO A 79 5.92 3.31 16.92
C PRO A 79 6.20 2.29 18.03
N GLY A 80 7.20 2.56 18.88
CA GLY A 80 7.57 1.68 20.00
C GLY A 80 8.13 0.31 19.61
N CYS A 81 8.39 0.05 18.32
CA CYS A 81 8.83 -1.25 17.86
C CYS A 81 10.36 -1.39 17.83
N HIS A 82 10.88 -2.47 18.42
CA HIS A 82 12.31 -2.80 18.39
C HIS A 82 12.86 -3.07 16.98
N LEU A 83 12.01 -3.45 16.01
CA LEU A 83 12.40 -3.65 14.61
C LEU A 83 12.56 -2.32 13.83
N ALA A 84 12.04 -1.21 14.37
CA ALA A 84 12.14 0.11 13.76
C ALA A 84 13.46 0.81 14.17
N THR A 85 14.60 0.15 13.94
CA THR A 85 15.92 0.71 14.28
C THR A 85 16.35 1.81 13.29
N THR A 86 17.21 2.73 13.74
CA THR A 86 17.80 3.77 12.90
C THR A 86 19.26 3.43 12.61
N PRO A 87 19.67 3.30 11.32
CA PRO A 87 21.07 3.08 10.99
C PRO A 87 21.96 4.22 11.51
N LYS A 88 23.10 3.87 12.12
CA LYS A 88 24.07 4.86 12.65
C LYS A 88 24.82 5.64 11.58
N SER A 89 24.83 5.15 10.35
CA SER A 89 25.46 5.80 9.19
C SER A 89 24.41 6.47 8.32
N ARG A 90 24.72 7.64 7.76
CA ARG A 90 23.81 8.42 6.90
C ARG A 90 22.52 8.83 7.59
N VAL A 91 22.62 9.29 8.83
CA VAL A 91 21.47 9.55 9.72
C VAL A 91 20.53 10.58 9.10
N ALA A 92 21.05 11.65 8.51
CA ALA A 92 20.24 12.68 7.85
C ALA A 92 19.42 12.09 6.69
N PHE A 93 20.07 11.30 5.82
CA PHE A 93 19.40 10.61 4.72
C PHE A 93 18.28 9.67 5.20
N TRP A 94 18.55 8.84 6.21
CA TRP A 94 17.56 7.89 6.73
C TRP A 94 16.40 8.60 7.41
N THR A 95 16.68 9.63 8.20
CA THR A 95 15.66 10.43 8.88
C THR A 95 14.70 11.06 7.88
N GLU A 96 15.22 11.69 6.84
CA GLU A 96 14.41 12.30 5.79
C GLU A 96 13.63 11.25 4.99
N LYS A 97 14.26 10.11 4.66
CA LYS A 97 13.58 9.00 3.96
C LYS A 97 12.40 8.45 4.77
N PHE A 98 12.60 8.24 6.07
CA PHE A 98 11.56 7.75 6.96
C PHE A 98 10.43 8.76 7.11
N ARG A 99 10.74 10.05 7.24
CA ARG A 99 9.73 11.13 7.26
C ARG A 99 8.86 11.09 6.02
N ARG A 100 9.46 11.09 4.82
CA ARG A 100 8.72 11.03 3.54
C ARG A 100 7.86 9.79 3.40
N ASN A 101 8.34 8.64 3.88
CA ASN A 101 7.54 7.41 3.85
C ASN A 101 6.28 7.56 4.71
N ARG A 102 6.41 7.98 5.97
CA ARG A 102 5.27 8.19 6.87
C ARG A 102 4.27 9.22 6.32
N GLU A 103 4.77 10.31 5.72
CA GLU A 103 3.91 11.32 5.09
C GLU A 103 3.11 10.75 3.93
N ARG A 104 3.75 9.94 3.08
CA ARG A 104 3.08 9.25 1.97
C ARG A 104 2.03 8.26 2.48
N ASP A 105 2.35 7.50 3.52
CA ASP A 105 1.44 6.52 4.12
C ASP A 105 0.20 7.24 4.71
N ALA A 106 0.42 8.31 5.47
CA ALA A 106 -0.64 9.13 6.04
C ALA A 106 -1.54 9.76 4.96
N ALA A 107 -0.94 10.30 3.90
CA ALA A 107 -1.69 10.86 2.77
C ALA A 107 -2.53 9.79 2.05
N ALA A 108 -1.96 8.60 1.83
CA ALA A 108 -2.68 7.49 1.21
C ALA A 108 -3.86 7.01 2.08
N ALA A 109 -3.62 6.82 3.39
CA ALA A 109 -4.64 6.42 4.34
C ALA A 109 -5.77 7.45 4.42
N GLY A 110 -5.44 8.75 4.48
CA GLY A 110 -6.42 9.84 4.46
C GLY A 110 -7.28 9.85 3.19
N ALA A 111 -6.64 9.71 2.02
CA ALA A 111 -7.34 9.66 0.74
C ALA A 111 -8.21 8.41 0.55
N LEU A 112 -7.86 7.29 1.18
CA LEU A 112 -8.68 6.08 1.20
C LEU A 112 -9.89 6.24 2.12
N ARG A 113 -9.67 6.76 3.33
CA ARG A 113 -10.74 7.03 4.31
C ARG A 113 -11.78 8.00 3.75
N SER A 114 -11.35 9.08 3.09
CA SER A 114 -12.27 10.03 2.45
C SER A 114 -13.09 9.42 1.31
N ARG A 115 -12.61 8.35 0.68
CA ARG A 115 -13.33 7.56 -0.34
C ARG A 115 -14.20 6.43 0.26
N GLY A 116 -14.41 6.48 1.58
CA GLY A 116 -15.21 5.52 2.35
C GLY A 116 -14.58 4.14 2.48
N TRP A 117 -13.25 4.05 2.42
CA TRP A 117 -12.55 2.80 2.71
C TRP A 117 -12.12 2.74 4.18
N ALA A 118 -12.35 1.60 4.81
CA ALA A 118 -11.68 1.25 6.05
C ALA A 118 -10.23 0.85 5.73
N VAL A 119 -9.27 1.47 6.41
CA VAL A 119 -7.84 1.24 6.22
C VAL A 119 -7.31 0.48 7.43
N VAL A 120 -6.73 -0.69 7.19
CA VAL A 120 -6.09 -1.52 8.21
C VAL A 120 -4.60 -1.60 7.91
N GLU A 121 -3.78 -1.38 8.93
CA GLU A 121 -2.33 -1.54 8.84
C GLU A 121 -1.97 -2.79 9.64
N VAL A 122 -1.20 -3.68 9.04
CA VAL A 122 -0.67 -4.89 9.70
C VAL A 122 0.83 -4.81 9.67
N TRP A 123 1.46 -4.87 10.83
CA TRP A 123 2.90 -4.66 10.97
C TRP A 123 3.68 -5.97 10.94
N GLU A 124 4.90 -5.93 10.40
CA GLU A 124 5.78 -7.09 10.33
C GLU A 124 6.02 -7.74 11.71
N CYS A 125 6.19 -6.95 12.77
CA CYS A 125 6.37 -7.50 14.12
C CYS A 125 5.13 -8.25 14.61
N GLU A 126 3.94 -7.78 14.24
CA GLU A 126 2.68 -8.43 14.60
C GLU A 126 2.54 -9.76 13.83
N ILE A 127 2.88 -9.76 12.55
CA ILE A 127 2.93 -10.98 11.73
C ILE A 127 3.92 -12.01 12.30
N LYS A 128 5.06 -11.56 12.84
CA LYS A 128 6.04 -12.44 13.48
C LYS A 128 5.51 -13.04 14.79
N ARG A 129 4.70 -12.31 15.55
CA ARG A 129 4.07 -12.77 16.80
C ARG A 129 2.74 -13.51 16.58
N ASN A 130 2.21 -13.48 15.35
CA ASN A 130 0.93 -14.05 14.98
C ASN A 130 -0.29 -13.43 15.72
N ASP A 131 -0.19 -12.16 16.12
CA ASP A 131 -1.22 -11.40 16.85
C ASP A 131 -2.08 -10.49 15.94
N TYR A 132 -1.88 -10.57 14.61
CA TYR A 132 -2.57 -9.73 13.63
C TYR A 132 -3.88 -10.31 13.08
N LEU A 133 -4.00 -11.65 13.04
CA LEU A 133 -5.01 -12.30 12.20
C LEU A 133 -6.42 -12.13 12.77
N GLU A 134 -6.63 -12.42 14.05
CA GLU A 134 -7.98 -12.31 14.64
C GLU A 134 -8.52 -10.86 14.62
N PRO A 135 -7.75 -9.82 14.98
CA PRO A 135 -8.20 -8.44 14.82
C PRO A 135 -8.56 -8.09 13.38
N LEU A 136 -7.76 -8.54 12.41
CA LEU A 136 -8.04 -8.31 10.98
C LEU A 136 -9.35 -9.00 10.56
N LEU A 137 -9.55 -10.27 10.96
CA LEU A 137 -10.78 -11.00 10.68
C LEU A 137 -11.99 -10.31 11.30
N GLN A 138 -11.87 -9.80 12.52
CA GLN A 138 -12.94 -9.07 13.19
C GLN A 138 -13.34 -7.80 12.44
N ILE A 139 -12.37 -7.00 11.99
CA ILE A 139 -12.65 -5.81 11.17
C ILE A 139 -13.34 -6.21 9.86
N LEU A 140 -12.87 -7.27 9.21
CA LEU A 140 -13.46 -7.77 7.97
C LEU A 140 -14.89 -8.32 8.15
N ARG A 141 -15.24 -8.83 9.33
CA ARG A 141 -16.60 -9.24 9.69
C ARG A 141 -17.49 -8.01 9.92
N LEU A 142 -17.08 -7.09 10.79
CA LEU A 142 -17.85 -5.88 11.11
C LEU A 142 -18.11 -4.98 9.89
N ALA A 143 -17.15 -4.91 8.96
CA ALA A 143 -17.31 -4.17 7.71
C ALA A 143 -18.37 -4.77 6.76
N ILE A 144 -18.73 -6.05 6.92
CA ILE A 144 -19.87 -6.65 6.22
C ILE A 144 -21.16 -6.14 6.83
N ASP A 145 -21.29 -6.25 8.16
CA ASP A 145 -22.51 -5.95 8.89
C ASP A 145 -22.93 -4.49 8.73
N ALA A 146 -21.99 -3.56 8.91
CA ALA A 146 -22.23 -2.13 8.71
C ALA A 146 -22.74 -1.80 7.31
N ARG A 147 -22.37 -2.60 6.30
CA ARG A 147 -22.82 -2.41 4.93
C ARG A 147 -24.13 -3.11 4.62
N MET A 148 -24.47 -4.19 5.31
CA MET A 148 -25.80 -4.80 5.24
C MET A 148 -26.86 -3.88 5.87
N SER A 149 -26.49 -3.14 6.93
CA SER A 149 -27.36 -2.16 7.59
C SER A 149 -27.52 -0.83 6.82
N GLN A 150 -26.73 -0.59 5.78
CA GLN A 150 -26.91 0.54 4.85
C GLN A 150 -27.41 0.01 3.49
N PRO A 151 -28.73 -0.13 3.28
CA PRO A 151 -29.26 -0.55 1.98
C PRO A 151 -28.84 0.49 0.94
N HIS A 152 -27.94 0.11 0.04
CA HIS A 152 -27.40 1.07 -0.92
C HIS A 152 -28.53 1.63 -1.78
N ARG A 153 -28.68 2.96 -1.76
CA ARG A 153 -29.31 3.71 -2.84
C ARG A 153 -28.45 3.46 -4.09
N LEU A 154 -29.05 2.82 -5.08
CA LEU A 154 -28.45 2.46 -6.36
C LEU A 154 -27.69 3.65 -6.97
N HIS A 155 -26.42 3.47 -7.31
CA HIS A 155 -25.83 4.24 -8.41
C HIS A 155 -25.18 3.28 -9.41
N ARG A 156 -26.08 2.74 -10.22
CA ARG A 156 -25.81 2.11 -11.51
C ARG A 156 -25.40 3.23 -12.46
N SER A 157 -24.11 3.32 -12.80
CA SER A 157 -23.59 3.95 -14.02
C SER A 157 -22.08 3.76 -14.10
N PHE A 158 -21.64 2.57 -14.51
CA PHE A 158 -20.30 2.40 -15.07
C PHE A 158 -20.38 1.40 -16.22
N ASN A 159 -20.79 1.90 -17.40
CA ASN A 159 -20.31 1.52 -18.73
C ASN A 159 -21.28 2.00 -19.81
N ALA A 160 -20.88 3.02 -20.58
CA ALA A 160 -21.30 3.20 -21.98
C ALA A 160 -20.54 4.38 -22.62
N SER A 161 -19.26 4.21 -22.95
CA SER A 161 -18.74 4.77 -24.19
C SER A 161 -17.35 4.21 -24.45
N LEU A 162 -17.25 3.30 -25.41
CA LEU A 162 -16.09 3.03 -26.29
C LEU A 162 -16.30 1.66 -26.93
N ARG A 163 -17.25 1.59 -27.89
CA ARG A 163 -17.17 0.68 -29.03
C ARG A 163 -18.09 1.16 -30.15
N ARG A 164 -17.46 1.30 -31.33
CA ARG A 164 -18.00 1.50 -32.69
C ARG A 164 -18.20 2.94 -33.16
N LYS A 165 -17.20 3.42 -33.91
CA LYS A 165 -17.35 3.63 -35.35
C LYS A 165 -16.01 3.32 -36.04
N THR A 166 -15.93 2.12 -36.61
CA THR A 166 -15.03 1.80 -37.73
C THR A 166 -15.83 1.97 -39.03
N SER A 167 -15.13 2.49 -40.03
CA SER A 167 -15.38 2.44 -41.48
C SER A 167 -16.65 3.06 -42.06
N GLU A 168 -16.48 4.17 -42.78
CA GLU A 168 -16.90 4.23 -44.19
C GLU A 168 -15.97 5.15 -44.99
N SER A 169 -15.22 4.53 -45.88
CA SER A 169 -14.45 5.10 -46.97
C SER A 169 -15.31 5.10 -48.23
N GLY A 170 -15.42 6.20 -48.97
CA GLY A 170 -15.94 6.12 -50.34
C GLY A 170 -16.49 7.39 -50.99
N THR A 171 -15.65 8.02 -51.81
CA THR A 171 -15.95 8.61 -53.14
C THR A 171 -16.65 9.98 -53.33
N ARG A 172 -15.84 10.88 -53.92
CA ARG A 172 -16.06 11.77 -55.11
C ARG A 172 -17.03 12.96 -55.02
N GLY A 173 -16.49 14.13 -55.41
CA GLY A 173 -17.10 14.95 -56.46
C GLY A 173 -17.34 16.44 -56.17
N ALA A 174 -16.44 17.27 -56.69
CA ALA A 174 -16.71 18.44 -57.56
C ALA A 174 -17.26 19.79 -57.00
N GLU A 175 -16.56 20.85 -57.47
CA GLU A 175 -17.01 22.21 -57.87
C GLU A 175 -17.06 23.40 -56.86
N GLY A 176 -16.29 24.45 -57.23
CA GLY A 176 -16.83 25.81 -57.41
C GLY A 176 -16.27 26.91 -56.51
N GLY A 177 -15.41 27.78 -57.05
CA GLY A 177 -15.05 29.08 -56.46
C GLY A 177 -13.64 29.55 -56.78
#